data_AF-A0A401IBM2-F1
#
_entry.id   AF-A0A401IBM2-F1
#
_cell.length_a   1.000
_cell.length_b   1.000
_cell.length_c   1.000
_cell.angle_alpha   90.00
_cell.angle_beta   90.00
_cell.angle_gamma   90.00
#
_symmetry.space_group_name_H-M   'P 1'
#
loop_
_entity.id
_entity.type
_entity.pdbx_description
1 polymer ?
#
loop_
_entity_poly.entity_id
_entity_poly.type
_entity_poly.pdbx_seq_one_letter_code
_entity_poly.pdbx_strand_id
1 'polypeptide(L)'
;MVPLAPTTNTGLTIAERPTFFVYLPETSAKQVVLSIREEGITHLSQTFFPITGESGIISFRPSSDSPPLEVGKTYQWIVVLVCGQRPSPNDPAIASWVRRVALSGQIKQGSALEQAAWYGERGIWYDALTFLVQARRSRPGAQPNNQDLTDIWIQFLESGGLKAIATESLRF
;
A
#
# COMPACT_ATOMS: atom_id res chain seq x y z
N MET A 1 -13.04 4.77 2.58
CA MET A 1 -11.63 4.39 2.36
C MET A 1 -11.59 3.14 1.50
N VAL A 2 -10.57 2.97 0.66
CA VAL A 2 -10.38 1.77 -0.16
C VAL A 2 -8.94 1.28 0.00
N PRO A 3 -8.70 0.01 0.36
CA PRO A 3 -7.34 -0.54 0.40
C PRO A 3 -6.81 -0.68 -1.02
N LEU A 4 -5.57 -0.24 -1.28
CA LEU A 4 -4.87 -0.65 -2.48
C LEU A 4 -4.29 -2.04 -2.21
N ALA A 5 -5.02 -3.06 -2.63
CA ALA A 5 -4.70 -4.47 -2.50
C ALA A 5 -5.23 -5.25 -3.73
N PRO A 6 -4.73 -6.47 -4.02
CA PRO A 6 -5.26 -7.27 -5.11
C PRO A 6 -6.69 -7.77 -4.82
N THR A 7 -7.42 -8.17 -5.86
CA THR A 7 -8.81 -8.67 -5.77
C THR A 7 -8.96 -9.93 -4.90
N THR A 8 -7.90 -10.73 -4.76
CA THR A 8 -7.84 -11.89 -3.85
C THR A 8 -7.80 -11.49 -2.38
N ASN A 9 -7.69 -10.19 -2.09
CA ASN A 9 -7.50 -9.62 -0.77
C ASN A 9 -6.22 -10.07 -0.05
N THR A 10 -5.31 -10.76 -0.75
CA THR A 10 -4.02 -11.22 -0.24
C THR A 10 -2.93 -10.94 -1.26
N GLY A 11 -2.04 -10.00 -0.95
CA GLY A 11 -0.86 -9.70 -1.77
C GLY A 11 0.41 -10.34 -1.22
N LEU A 12 1.42 -10.48 -2.09
CA LEU A 12 2.75 -10.92 -1.69
C LEU A 12 3.68 -9.73 -1.52
N THR A 13 4.65 -9.88 -0.62
CA THR A 13 5.78 -8.95 -0.47
C THR A 13 7.09 -9.66 -0.18
N ILE A 14 8.22 -9.06 -0.53
CA ILE A 14 9.53 -9.48 -0.02
C ILE A 14 10.02 -8.62 1.16
N ALA A 15 9.41 -7.44 1.34
CA ALA A 15 9.83 -6.47 2.32
C ALA A 15 9.54 -6.94 3.75
N GLU A 16 10.48 -6.70 4.66
CA GLU A 16 10.27 -6.99 6.09
C GLU A 16 9.27 -6.03 6.73
N ARG A 17 9.17 -4.82 6.17
CA ARG A 17 8.27 -3.74 6.60
C ARG A 17 7.65 -3.09 5.36
N PRO A 18 6.68 -3.76 4.72
CA PRO A 18 6.07 -3.29 3.49
C PRO A 18 5.37 -1.94 3.68
N THR A 19 5.30 -1.17 2.61
CA THR A 19 4.45 0.03 2.55
C THR A 19 3.07 -0.37 2.04
N PHE A 20 2.03 0.02 2.76
CA PHE A 20 0.64 -0.15 2.35
C PHE A 20 0.09 1.16 1.82
N PHE A 21 -0.79 1.08 0.83
CA PHE A 21 -1.43 2.25 0.25
C PHE A 21 -2.94 2.17 0.42
N VAL A 22 -3.57 3.32 0.65
CA VAL A 22 -5.00 3.45 0.85
C VAL A 22 -5.50 4.67 0.12
N TYR A 23 -6.63 4.56 -0.56
CA TYR A 23 -7.40 5.73 -0.95
C TYR A 23 -8.23 6.22 0.25
N LEU A 24 -7.94 7.44 0.67
CA LEU A 24 -8.65 8.16 1.71
C LEU A 24 -9.58 9.18 1.03
N PRO A 25 -10.91 9.09 1.20
CA PRO A 25 -11.80 10.18 0.82
C PRO A 25 -11.62 11.36 1.78
N GLU A 26 -12.12 12.54 1.41
CA GLU A 26 -12.10 13.71 2.29
C GLU A 26 -12.71 13.42 3.66
N THR A 27 -12.03 13.87 4.73
CA THR A 27 -12.43 13.57 6.10
C THR A 27 -11.98 14.66 7.08
N SER A 28 -12.71 14.79 8.19
CA SER A 28 -12.33 15.65 9.32
C SER A 28 -11.34 14.97 10.28
N ALA A 29 -11.15 13.65 10.19
CA ALA A 29 -10.20 12.91 11.01
C ALA A 29 -8.77 13.43 10.83
N LYS A 30 -8.02 13.45 11.93
CA LYS A 30 -6.64 13.98 11.96
C LYS A 30 -5.57 12.91 12.13
N GLN A 31 -6.00 11.67 12.32
CA GLN A 31 -5.10 10.57 12.59
C GLN A 31 -5.63 9.27 11.99
N VAL A 32 -4.69 8.42 11.59
CA VAL A 32 -4.93 7.04 11.16
C VAL A 32 -4.04 6.11 11.97
N VAL A 33 -4.54 4.92 12.27
CA VAL A 33 -3.75 3.83 12.85
C VAL A 33 -3.55 2.73 11.82
N LEU A 34 -2.29 2.39 11.54
CA LEU A 34 -1.93 1.13 10.89
C LEU A 34 -1.74 0.08 11.99
N SER A 35 -2.52 -0.99 11.94
CA SER A 35 -2.36 -2.17 12.79
C SER A 35 -1.96 -3.36 11.94
N ILE A 36 -1.02 -4.17 12.42
CA ILE A 36 -0.58 -5.39 11.74
C ILE A 36 -0.55 -6.54 12.73
N ARG A 37 -1.15 -7.66 12.34
CA ARG A 37 -1.18 -8.89 13.11
C ARG A 37 -0.85 -10.09 12.25
N GLU A 38 -0.15 -11.06 12.83
CA GLU A 38 0.06 -12.37 12.21
C GLU A 38 -1.24 -13.19 12.23
N GLU A 39 -1.47 -13.99 11.20
CA GLU A 39 -2.59 -14.93 11.15
C GLU A 39 -2.57 -15.88 12.36
N GLY A 40 -3.71 -15.98 13.06
CA GLY A 40 -3.82 -16.83 14.26
C GLY A 40 -3.24 -16.23 15.55
N ILE A 41 -2.64 -15.03 15.50
CA ILE A 41 -2.11 -14.33 16.68
C ILE A 41 -2.97 -13.12 17.04
N THR A 42 -3.21 -12.92 18.33
CA THR A 42 -4.02 -11.80 18.86
C THR A 42 -3.24 -10.51 19.01
N HIS A 43 -1.93 -10.60 19.25
CA HIS A 43 -1.06 -9.45 19.36
C HIS A 43 -0.93 -8.73 18.01
N LEU A 44 -1.06 -7.40 18.04
CA LEU A 44 -0.93 -6.55 16.87
C LEU A 44 0.06 -5.42 17.19
N SER A 45 0.90 -5.11 16.21
CA SER A 45 1.73 -3.90 16.24
C SER A 45 0.94 -2.72 15.69
N GLN A 46 1.10 -1.53 16.27
CA GLN A 46 0.42 -0.31 15.83
C GLN A 46 1.39 0.80 15.47
N THR A 47 1.05 1.57 14.45
CA THR A 47 1.74 2.81 14.10
C THR A 47 0.70 3.88 13.83
N PHE A 48 0.87 5.04 14.44
CA PHE A 48 -0.05 6.16 14.34
C PHE A 48 0.50 7.21 13.37
N PHE A 49 -0.35 7.70 12.46
CA PHE A 49 0.02 8.69 11.45
C PHE A 49 -0.89 9.90 11.55
N PRO A 50 -0.34 11.13 11.62
CA PRO A 50 -1.14 12.32 11.39
C PRO A 50 -1.58 12.37 9.92
N ILE A 51 -2.79 12.84 9.66
CA ILE A 51 -3.31 13.08 8.31
C ILE A 51 -3.93 14.48 8.22
N THR A 52 -3.91 15.08 7.03
CA THR A 52 -4.50 16.40 6.80
C THR A 52 -6.03 16.34 6.66
N GLY A 53 -6.55 15.21 6.16
CA GLY A 53 -7.95 15.00 5.82
C GLY A 53 -8.28 15.18 4.34
N GLU A 54 -7.29 15.51 3.51
CA GLU A 54 -7.46 15.67 2.06
C GLU A 54 -7.69 14.33 1.35
N SER A 55 -8.52 14.36 0.31
CA SER A 55 -8.77 13.20 -0.53
C SER A 55 -7.53 12.81 -1.36
N GLY A 56 -7.24 11.52 -1.42
CA GLY A 56 -6.22 10.94 -2.30
C GLY A 56 -5.68 9.61 -1.81
N ILE A 57 -4.72 9.08 -2.56
CA ILE A 57 -3.98 7.87 -2.20
C ILE A 57 -2.85 8.28 -1.26
N ILE A 58 -2.78 7.63 -0.10
CA ILE A 58 -1.79 7.84 0.95
C ILE A 58 -1.08 6.53 1.29
N SER A 59 0.13 6.64 1.85
CA SER A 59 0.96 5.49 2.20
C SER A 59 1.20 5.37 3.70
N PHE A 60 1.22 4.15 4.20
CA PHE A 60 1.52 3.82 5.59
C PHE A 60 2.59 2.73 5.64
N ARG A 61 3.60 2.91 6.48
CA ARG A 61 4.67 1.94 6.67
C ARG A 61 4.83 1.64 8.16
N PRO A 62 4.99 0.37 8.58
CA PRO A 62 5.29 0.05 9.98
C PRO A 62 6.44 0.89 10.53
N SER A 63 6.38 1.27 11.81
CA SER A 63 7.50 1.93 12.47
C SER A 63 8.78 1.08 12.38
N SER A 64 9.94 1.70 12.56
CA SER A 64 11.22 0.98 12.63
C SER A 64 11.24 -0.06 13.75
N ASP A 65 10.45 0.18 14.80
CA ASP A 65 10.48 -0.59 16.05
C ASP A 65 9.46 -1.74 16.07
N SER A 66 8.51 -1.77 15.12
CA SER A 66 7.60 -2.92 14.97
C SER A 66 8.41 -4.21 14.73
N PRO A 67 7.87 -5.41 14.96
CA PRO A 67 8.53 -6.62 14.48
C PRO A 67 8.55 -6.67 12.93
N PRO A 68 9.64 -7.13 12.29
CA PRO A 68 9.62 -7.41 10.85
C PRO A 68 8.66 -8.57 10.55
N LEU A 69 8.02 -8.54 9.38
CA LEU A 69 7.26 -9.69 8.89
C LEU A 69 8.22 -10.86 8.62
N GLU A 70 7.85 -12.08 9.00
CA GLU A 70 8.69 -13.26 8.76
C GLU A 70 8.36 -13.91 7.43
N VAL A 71 9.39 -14.44 6.75
CA VAL A 71 9.22 -15.15 5.49
C VAL A 71 8.34 -16.39 5.68
N GLY A 72 7.40 -16.59 4.76
CA GLY A 72 6.46 -17.70 4.76
C GLY A 72 5.17 -17.42 5.52
N LYS A 73 5.15 -16.41 6.40
CA LYS A 73 4.01 -16.05 7.24
C LYS A 73 3.06 -15.05 6.57
N THR A 74 1.80 -15.14 6.98
CA THR A 74 0.70 -14.30 6.52
C THR A 74 0.27 -13.35 7.62
N TYR A 75 0.03 -12.09 7.26
CA TYR A 75 -0.33 -11.03 8.18
C TYR A 75 -1.54 -10.27 7.63
N GLN A 76 -2.40 -9.81 8.54
CA GLN A 76 -3.43 -8.85 8.21
C GLN A 76 -2.95 -7.45 8.58
N TRP A 77 -3.02 -6.53 7.63
CA TRP A 77 -2.87 -5.11 7.92
C TRP A 77 -4.24 -4.44 7.90
N ILE A 78 -4.44 -3.53 8.85
CA ILE A 78 -5.70 -2.86 9.12
C ILE A 78 -5.41 -1.38 9.24
N VAL A 79 -6.18 -0.56 8.55
CA VAL A 79 -6.11 0.90 8.62
C VAL A 79 -7.41 1.41 9.22
N VAL A 80 -7.30 2.10 10.36
CA VAL A 80 -8.42 2.68 11.11
C VAL A 80 -8.34 4.19 11.09
N LEU A 81 -9.43 4.85 10.71
CA LEU A 81 -9.55 6.30 10.69
C LEU A 81 -10.04 6.80 12.06
N VAL A 82 -9.22 7.58 12.77
CA VAL A 82 -9.55 8.02 14.12
C VAL A 82 -10.45 9.27 14.06
N CYS A 83 -11.75 9.07 14.26
CA CYS A 83 -12.74 10.15 14.20
C CYS A 83 -12.85 10.94 15.52
N GLY A 84 -12.40 10.35 16.63
CA GLY A 84 -12.38 10.98 17.96
C GLY A 84 -10.97 11.30 18.46
N GLN A 85 -10.81 11.31 19.79
CA GLN A 85 -9.48 11.47 20.41
C GLN A 85 -8.64 10.18 20.40
N ARG A 86 -9.30 9.02 20.28
CA ARG A 86 -8.68 7.69 20.32
C ARG A 86 -9.47 6.75 19.40
N PRO A 87 -8.83 5.67 18.90
CA PRO A 87 -9.52 4.66 18.10
C PRO A 87 -10.74 4.09 18.84
N SER A 88 -11.85 3.96 18.12
CA SER A 88 -13.13 3.46 18.62
C SER A 88 -13.63 2.28 17.76
N PRO A 89 -14.40 1.33 18.30
CA PRO A 89 -15.01 0.25 17.51
C PRO A 89 -15.91 0.73 16.36
N ASN A 90 -16.42 1.96 16.45
CA ASN A 90 -17.27 2.57 15.41
C ASN A 90 -16.46 3.34 14.35
N ASP A 91 -15.13 3.42 14.50
CA ASP A 91 -14.30 4.11 13.54
C ASP A 91 -14.24 3.34 12.21
N PRO A 92 -14.30 4.04 11.06
CA PRO A 92 -14.13 3.40 9.77
C PRO A 92 -12.80 2.66 9.69
N ALA A 93 -12.86 1.40 9.26
CA ALA A 93 -11.68 0.55 9.11
C ALA A 93 -11.71 -0.19 7.78
N ILE A 94 -10.54 -0.40 7.21
CA ILE A 94 -10.31 -1.28 6.06
C ILE A 94 -9.17 -2.23 6.38
N ALA A 95 -9.15 -3.38 5.74
CA ALA A 95 -8.11 -4.38 5.96
C ALA A 95 -7.81 -5.14 4.67
N SER A 96 -6.60 -5.68 4.60
CA SER A 96 -6.22 -6.67 3.61
C SER A 96 -5.09 -7.55 4.16
N TRP A 97 -4.70 -8.56 3.39
CA TRP A 97 -3.69 -9.54 3.80
C TRP A 97 -2.40 -9.37 3.00
N VAL A 98 -1.29 -9.65 3.67
CA VAL A 98 0.03 -9.70 3.08
C VAL A 98 0.75 -10.96 3.53
N ARG A 99 1.36 -11.68 2.57
CA ARG A 99 2.26 -12.79 2.87
C ARG A 99 3.68 -12.40 2.48
N ARG A 100 4.62 -12.52 3.42
CA ARG A 100 6.03 -12.31 3.09
C ARG A 100 6.58 -13.57 2.44
N VAL A 101 7.22 -13.43 1.30
CA VAL A 101 7.85 -14.53 0.56
C VAL A 101 9.35 -14.33 0.49
N ALA A 102 10.09 -15.44 0.33
CA ALA A 102 11.52 -15.37 0.05
C ALA A 102 11.72 -14.77 -1.35
N LEU A 103 12.76 -13.97 -1.49
CA LEU A 103 13.18 -13.51 -2.80
C LEU A 103 13.74 -14.70 -3.60
N SER A 104 13.17 -14.98 -4.77
CA SER A 104 13.73 -15.92 -5.73
C SER A 104 14.51 -15.17 -6.82
N GLY A 105 15.84 -15.32 -6.82
CA GLY A 105 16.75 -14.69 -7.78
C GLY A 105 17.28 -13.32 -7.34
N GLN A 106 18.00 -12.65 -8.24
CA GLN A 106 18.55 -11.33 -7.98
C GLN A 106 17.52 -10.24 -8.26
N ILE A 107 17.39 -9.27 -7.35
CA ILE A 107 16.56 -8.08 -7.53
C ILE A 107 17.04 -7.37 -8.80
N LYS A 108 16.11 -7.05 -9.71
CA LYS A 108 16.44 -6.24 -10.88
C LYS A 108 16.94 -4.87 -10.45
N GLN A 109 18.16 -4.55 -10.84
CA GLN A 109 18.68 -3.19 -10.81
C GLN A 109 18.10 -2.42 -12.00
N GLY A 110 17.76 -1.16 -11.82
CA GLY A 110 17.18 -0.34 -12.89
C GLY A 110 16.29 0.77 -12.35
N SER A 111 15.49 1.34 -13.25
CA SER A 111 14.49 2.35 -12.91
C SER A 111 13.36 1.75 -12.04
N ALA A 112 12.66 2.63 -11.31
CA ALA A 112 11.50 2.21 -10.51
C ALA A 112 10.42 1.52 -11.35
N LEU A 113 10.22 1.93 -12.61
CA LEU A 113 9.25 1.28 -13.50
C LEU A 113 9.67 -0.14 -13.87
N GLU A 114 10.95 -0.36 -14.15
CA GLU A 114 11.47 -1.70 -14.44
C GLU A 114 11.42 -2.62 -13.23
N GLN A 115 11.64 -2.08 -12.03
CA GLN A 115 11.47 -2.82 -10.79
C GLN A 115 10.00 -3.17 -10.54
N ALA A 116 9.07 -2.23 -10.75
CA ALA A 116 7.64 -2.48 -10.64
C ALA A 116 7.20 -3.64 -11.56
N ALA A 117 7.63 -3.63 -12.82
CA ALA A 117 7.36 -4.72 -13.77
C ALA A 117 7.94 -6.07 -13.28
N TRP A 118 9.19 -6.07 -12.80
CA TRP A 118 9.86 -7.28 -12.32
C TRP A 118 9.13 -7.95 -11.15
N TYR A 119 8.64 -7.15 -10.18
CA TYR A 119 7.83 -7.63 -9.07
C TYR A 119 6.44 -8.08 -9.53
N GLY A 120 5.82 -7.33 -10.45
CA GLY A 120 4.50 -7.63 -11.01
C GLY A 120 4.46 -8.99 -11.73
N GLU A 121 5.45 -9.27 -12.58
CA GLU A 121 5.61 -10.57 -13.27
C GLU A 121 5.72 -11.76 -12.31
N ARG A 122 6.16 -11.52 -11.07
CA ARG A 122 6.31 -12.53 -10.01
C ARG A 122 5.13 -12.57 -9.05
N GLY A 123 4.09 -11.77 -9.28
CA GLY A 123 2.95 -11.66 -8.38
C GLY A 123 3.26 -10.98 -7.03
N ILE A 124 4.41 -10.31 -6.91
CA ILE A 124 4.83 -9.61 -5.68
C ILE A 124 4.17 -8.23 -5.66
N TRP A 125 2.85 -8.26 -5.42
CA TRP A 125 1.95 -7.14 -5.66
C TRP A 125 2.29 -5.87 -4.88
N TYR A 126 2.62 -5.97 -3.58
CA TYR A 126 2.88 -4.79 -2.75
C TYR A 126 4.18 -4.08 -3.14
N ASP A 127 5.22 -4.85 -3.48
CA ASP A 127 6.48 -4.29 -3.98
C ASP A 127 6.29 -3.67 -5.36
N ALA A 128 5.55 -4.35 -6.26
CA ALA A 128 5.21 -3.80 -7.57
C ALA A 128 4.50 -2.44 -7.46
N LEU A 129 3.47 -2.34 -6.61
CA LEU A 129 2.78 -1.07 -6.36
C LEU A 129 3.71 -0.01 -5.78
N THR A 130 4.55 -0.38 -4.82
CA THR A 130 5.50 0.54 -4.17
C THR A 130 6.43 1.19 -5.20
N PHE A 131 7.01 0.39 -6.09
CA PHE A 131 7.90 0.90 -7.14
C PHE A 131 7.15 1.66 -8.23
N LEU A 132 5.92 1.27 -8.55
CA LEU A 132 5.10 2.01 -9.51
C LEU A 132 4.71 3.40 -9.00
N VAL A 133 4.39 3.50 -7.71
CA VAL A 133 4.21 4.79 -7.02
C VAL A 133 5.47 5.65 -7.09
N GLN A 134 6.65 5.08 -6.83
CA GLN A 134 7.92 5.80 -6.95
C GLN A 134 8.14 6.31 -8.38
N ALA A 135 7.93 5.46 -9.39
CA ALA A 135 8.05 5.85 -10.80
C ALA A 135 7.14 7.02 -11.17
N ARG A 136 5.92 7.06 -10.60
CA ARG A 136 4.96 8.15 -10.80
C ARG A 136 5.37 9.44 -10.07
N ARG A 137 5.96 9.33 -8.87
CA ARG A 137 6.40 10.50 -8.07
C ARG A 137 7.68 11.14 -8.58
N SER A 138 8.65 10.35 -9.03
CA SER A 138 9.99 10.83 -9.40
C SER A 138 10.03 11.59 -10.73
N ARG A 139 8.88 12.01 -11.29
CA ARG A 139 8.82 12.70 -12.57
C ARG A 139 8.54 14.20 -12.41
N PRO A 140 9.42 15.08 -12.94
CA PRO A 140 9.18 16.51 -12.99
C PRO A 140 8.31 16.86 -14.20
N GLY A 141 7.09 17.38 -13.95
CA GLY A 141 6.24 18.02 -14.95
C GLY A 141 5.61 17.05 -15.98
N ALA A 142 4.33 17.24 -16.26
CA ALA A 142 3.57 16.49 -17.25
C ALA A 142 4.19 16.63 -18.66
N GLN A 143 5.08 15.70 -19.05
CA GLN A 143 5.47 15.54 -20.44
C GLN A 143 4.29 14.90 -21.20
N PRO A 144 3.87 15.46 -22.36
CA PRO A 144 2.66 15.05 -23.07
C PRO A 144 2.73 13.66 -23.72
N ASN A 145 3.91 13.03 -23.82
CA ASN A 145 4.07 11.65 -24.30
C ASN A 145 4.02 10.59 -23.17
N ASN A 146 3.40 10.94 -22.02
CA ASN A 146 3.39 10.09 -20.82
C ASN A 146 2.13 9.20 -20.71
N GLN A 147 1.59 8.80 -21.85
CA GLN A 147 0.43 7.92 -21.91
C GLN A 147 0.79 6.54 -21.32
N ASP A 148 2.00 6.03 -21.63
CA ASP A 148 2.46 4.71 -21.20
C ASP A 148 2.45 4.49 -19.67
N LEU A 149 2.99 5.42 -18.86
CA LEU A 149 2.99 5.21 -17.39
C LEU A 149 1.60 5.37 -16.78
N THR A 150 0.80 6.27 -17.32
CA THR A 150 -0.58 6.46 -16.90
C THR A 150 -1.40 5.20 -17.20
N ASP A 151 -1.21 4.63 -18.38
CA ASP A 151 -1.86 3.39 -18.81
C ASP A 151 -1.39 2.20 -17.97
N ILE A 152 -0.08 2.06 -17.72
CA ILE A 152 0.46 1.02 -16.83
C ILE A 152 -0.14 1.14 -15.43
N TRP A 153 -0.26 2.35 -14.89
CA TRP A 153 -0.89 2.58 -13.60
C TRP A 153 -2.36 2.17 -13.57
N ILE A 154 -3.13 2.59 -14.57
CA ILE A 154 -4.55 2.25 -14.68
C ILE A 154 -4.71 0.73 -14.81
N GLN A 155 -3.94 0.09 -15.68
CA GLN A 155 -3.95 -1.37 -15.88
C GLN A 155 -3.57 -2.13 -14.62
N PHE A 156 -2.53 -1.66 -13.90
CA PHE A 156 -2.12 -2.28 -12.64
C PHE A 156 -3.25 -2.21 -11.60
N LEU A 157 -3.85 -1.04 -11.41
CA LEU A 157 -4.96 -0.90 -10.47
C LEU A 157 -6.21 -1.66 -10.93
N GLU A 158 -6.51 -1.68 -12.23
CA GLU A 158 -7.61 -2.46 -12.79
C GLU A 158 -7.43 -3.96 -12.55
N SER A 159 -6.20 -4.49 -12.64
CA SER A 159 -5.89 -5.89 -12.27
C SER A 159 -6.18 -6.20 -10.80
N GLY A 160 -6.13 -5.18 -9.94
CA GLY A 160 -6.53 -5.23 -8.53
C GLY A 160 -7.99 -4.91 -8.26
N GLY A 161 -8.80 -4.63 -9.29
CA GLY A 161 -10.20 -4.20 -9.14
C GLY A 161 -10.36 -2.75 -8.67
N LEU A 162 -9.31 -1.94 -8.78
CA LEU A 162 -9.20 -0.58 -8.23
C LEU A 162 -9.33 0.51 -9.30
N LYS A 163 -9.95 0.19 -10.45
CA LYS A 163 -10.12 1.12 -11.58
C LYS A 163 -10.77 2.45 -11.16
N ALA A 164 -11.73 2.40 -10.25
CA ALA A 164 -12.48 3.58 -9.78
C ALA A 164 -11.62 4.63 -9.07
N ILE A 165 -10.47 4.24 -8.50
CA ILE A 165 -9.55 5.15 -7.79
C ILE A 165 -8.26 5.40 -8.58
N ALA A 166 -8.16 4.93 -9.83
CA ALA A 166 -6.92 5.01 -10.60
C ALA A 166 -6.56 6.44 -11.04
N THR A 167 -7.52 7.36 -11.04
CA THR A 167 -7.33 8.78 -11.37
C THR A 167 -7.06 9.65 -10.14
N GLU A 168 -7.08 9.07 -8.94
CA GLU A 168 -6.88 9.82 -7.69
C GLU A 168 -5.44 10.30 -7.52
N SER A 169 -5.28 11.43 -6.81
CA SER A 169 -3.96 12.04 -6.56
C SER A 169 -3.16 11.27 -5.52
N LEU A 170 -1.83 11.21 -5.67
CA LEU A 170 -0.91 10.74 -4.62
C LEU A 170 -0.63 11.87 -3.62
N ARG A 171 -0.74 11.62 -2.31
CA ARG A 171 -0.74 12.64 -1.23
C ARG A 171 0.18 12.32 -0.03
N PHE A 172 1.45 12.03 -0.29
CA PHE A 172 2.45 11.62 0.72
C PHE A 172 3.87 11.96 0.27
#